data_AF-A0A822A375-F1
#
_entry.id   AF-A0A822A375-F1
#
_cell.length_a   1.000
_cell.length_b   1.000
_cell.length_c   1.000
_cell.angle_alpha   90.00
_cell.angle_beta   90.00
_cell.angle_gamma   90.00
#
_symmetry.space_group_name_H-M   'P 1'
#
loop_
_entity.id
_entity.type
_entity.pdbx_description
1 polymer ?
#
loop_
_entity_poly.entity_id
_entity_poly.type
_entity_poly.pdbx_seq_one_letter_code
_entity_poly.pdbx_strand_id
1 'polypeptide(L)'
;MSYHASWIFPVLFTFLPVNRISVLLTIPATPVTKKCSKYCGHGQCMSYINDEKEFCLCKSGWSGDYCTTALNCSCSSDSLCLSVIHNRSICLCPLHKTGLRCLLPSACQTARCTDDSRICVPFDVGGQKYYKCECQEKFVNDGCDNPKR
;
A
#
# COMPACT_ATOMS: atom_id res chain seq x y z
N MET A 1 -3.72 2.91 -13.86
CA MET A 1 -3.22 1.70 -13.16
C MET A 1 -4.09 0.53 -13.57
N SER A 2 -3.49 -0.54 -14.09
CA SER A 2 -4.16 -1.82 -14.37
C SER A 2 -3.96 -2.76 -13.20
N TYR A 3 -5.00 -3.50 -12.80
CA TYR A 3 -4.87 -4.59 -11.84
C TYR A 3 -4.28 -5.81 -12.55
N HIS A 4 -3.23 -6.43 -11.99
CA HIS A 4 -2.58 -7.61 -12.59
C HIS A 4 -2.89 -8.90 -11.84
N ALA A 5 -2.70 -8.93 -10.51
CA ALA A 5 -2.95 -10.09 -9.66
C ALA A 5 -2.91 -9.68 -8.18
N SER A 6 -3.32 -10.60 -7.31
CA SER A 6 -3.19 -10.49 -5.85
C SER A 6 -2.57 -11.76 -5.30
N TRP A 7 -1.82 -11.63 -4.20
CA TRP A 7 -1.21 -12.75 -3.47
C TRP A 7 -1.62 -12.74 -2.00
N ILE A 8 -1.62 -13.92 -1.39
CA ILE A 8 -1.82 -14.09 0.04
C ILE A 8 -0.68 -14.95 0.63
N PHE A 9 -0.01 -14.46 1.67
CA PHE A 9 1.04 -15.20 2.35
C PHE A 9 0.76 -15.24 3.85
N PRO A 10 0.83 -16.41 4.51
CA PRO A 10 0.61 -16.51 5.94
C PRO A 10 1.78 -15.88 6.72
N VAL A 11 1.46 -15.26 7.85
CA VAL A 11 2.49 -14.86 8.83
C VAL A 11 2.79 -16.08 9.71
N LEU A 12 3.96 -16.69 9.51
CA LEU A 12 4.33 -17.95 10.17
C LEU A 12 4.82 -17.79 11.61
N PHE A 13 5.07 -16.55 12.07
CA PHE A 13 5.62 -16.27 13.39
C PHE A 13 4.62 -15.45 14.21
N THR A 14 4.10 -16.05 15.29
CA THR A 14 3.03 -15.49 16.13
C THR A 14 3.54 -14.66 17.31
N PHE A 15 4.84 -14.70 17.63
CA PHE A 15 5.40 -14.02 18.79
C PHE A 15 6.92 -13.82 18.69
N LEU A 16 7.39 -12.64 19.09
CA LEU A 16 8.76 -12.11 19.29
C LEU A 16 9.21 -11.01 18.31
N PRO A 17 9.91 -9.97 18.83
CA PRO A 17 9.86 -8.63 18.30
C PRO A 17 10.69 -8.47 17.03
N VAL A 18 10.07 -7.87 16.00
CA VAL A 18 10.70 -7.30 14.80
C VAL A 18 11.34 -8.30 13.83
N ASN A 19 10.60 -9.32 13.37
CA ASN A 19 10.98 -10.01 12.14
C ASN A 19 10.49 -9.21 10.93
N ARG A 20 11.43 -8.78 10.07
CA ARG A 20 11.11 -8.20 8.77
C ARG A 20 10.63 -9.33 7.86
N ILE A 21 9.37 -9.28 7.45
CA ILE A 21 8.82 -10.20 6.45
C ILE A 21 9.19 -9.67 5.07
N SER A 22 9.86 -10.48 4.28
CA SER A 22 10.16 -10.21 2.87
C SER A 22 9.66 -11.36 2.01
N VAL A 23 8.94 -11.04 0.94
CA VAL A 23 8.44 -12.02 -0.02
C VAL A 23 8.85 -11.58 -1.42
N LEU A 24 9.36 -12.51 -2.22
CA LEU A 24 9.61 -12.28 -3.64
C LEU A 24 8.28 -12.45 -4.40
N LEU A 25 7.82 -11.38 -5.04
CA LEU A 25 6.60 -11.36 -5.85
C LEU A 25 6.96 -11.36 -7.33
N THR A 26 6.43 -12.34 -8.08
CA THR A 26 6.52 -12.37 -9.54
C THR A 26 5.24 -11.79 -10.13
N ILE A 27 5.29 -10.55 -10.63
CA ILE A 27 4.13 -9.88 -11.23
C ILE A 27 3.95 -10.36 -12.68
N PRO A 28 2.78 -10.92 -13.05
CA PRO A 28 2.54 -11.38 -14.41
C PRO A 28 2.41 -10.20 -15.38
N ALA A 29 2.97 -10.35 -16.58
CA ALA A 29 2.90 -9.33 -17.63
C ALA A 29 1.46 -9.03 -18.08
N THR A 30 0.60 -10.04 -18.07
CA THR A 30 -0.82 -9.92 -18.39
C THR A 30 -1.69 -10.05 -17.14
N PRO A 31 -2.83 -9.32 -17.06
CA PRO A 31 -3.78 -9.48 -15.98
C PRO A 31 -4.30 -10.91 -15.87
N VAL A 32 -4.18 -11.50 -14.69
CA VAL A 32 -4.69 -12.84 -14.41
C VAL A 32 -6.14 -12.73 -13.99
N THR A 33 -7.03 -13.35 -14.77
CA THR A 33 -8.46 -13.40 -14.47
C THR A 33 -8.82 -14.83 -14.10
N LYS A 34 -9.03 -15.12 -12.81
CA LYS A 34 -9.68 -16.37 -12.38
C LYS A 34 -11.18 -16.12 -12.22
N LYS A 35 -11.98 -17.19 -12.35
CA LYS A 35 -13.40 -17.14 -12.01
C LYS A 35 -13.53 -16.84 -10.52
N CYS A 36 -14.44 -15.93 -10.17
CA CYS A 36 -14.70 -15.50 -8.81
C CYS A 36 -16.21 -15.48 -8.58
N SER A 37 -16.69 -16.17 -7.55
CA SER A 37 -18.13 -16.33 -7.30
C SER A 37 -18.61 -15.72 -5.97
N LYS A 38 -17.69 -15.21 -5.14
CA LYS A 38 -18.01 -14.49 -3.91
C LYS A 38 -18.86 -13.23 -4.20
N TYR A 39 -19.94 -13.08 -3.44
CA TYR A 39 -20.76 -11.86 -3.46
C TYR A 39 -19.98 -10.69 -2.84
N CYS A 40 -19.99 -9.54 -3.51
CA CYS A 40 -19.40 -8.30 -3.01
C CYS A 40 -20.41 -7.17 -3.24
N GLY A 41 -21.01 -6.64 -2.17
CA GLY A 41 -22.08 -5.64 -2.29
C GLY A 41 -21.58 -4.36 -2.96
N HIS A 42 -20.64 -3.67 -2.32
CA HIS A 42 -20.01 -2.45 -2.86
C HIS A 42 -18.55 -2.68 -3.23
N GLY A 43 -18.29 -3.72 -4.04
CA GLY A 43 -16.94 -4.11 -4.42
C GLY A 43 -16.89 -4.97 -5.66
N GLN A 44 -15.71 -5.54 -5.90
CA GLN A 44 -15.47 -6.52 -6.95
C GLN A 44 -14.91 -7.80 -6.36
N CYS A 45 -15.38 -8.95 -6.85
CA CYS A 45 -14.86 -10.25 -6.48
C CYS A 45 -13.47 -10.45 -7.11
N MET A 46 -12.49 -10.78 -6.28
CA MET A 46 -11.11 -11.02 -6.67
C MET A 46 -10.62 -12.36 -6.10
N SER A 47 -9.60 -12.94 -6.73
CA SER A 47 -8.97 -14.19 -6.29
C SER A 47 -7.47 -14.02 -6.13
N TYR A 48 -6.87 -14.79 -5.23
CA TYR A 48 -5.42 -14.87 -5.15
C TYR A 48 -4.85 -15.74 -6.27
N ILE A 49 -3.67 -15.40 -6.78
CA ILE A 49 -3.03 -16.22 -7.82
C ILE A 49 -2.40 -17.48 -7.22
N ASN A 50 -1.89 -17.37 -5.99
CA ASN A 50 -1.13 -18.42 -5.29
C ASN A 50 -1.97 -19.24 -4.28
N ASP A 51 -3.28 -18.99 -4.20
CA ASP A 51 -4.23 -19.70 -3.34
C ASP A 51 -5.58 -19.73 -4.07
N GLU A 52 -6.49 -20.64 -3.70
CA GLU A 52 -7.85 -20.73 -4.27
C GLU A 52 -8.85 -19.79 -3.59
N LYS A 53 -8.45 -19.12 -2.50
CA LYS A 53 -9.29 -18.17 -1.78
C LYS A 53 -9.70 -16.98 -2.65
N GLU A 54 -10.94 -16.56 -2.42
CA GLU A 54 -11.57 -15.39 -2.99
C GLU A 54 -11.78 -14.30 -1.93
N PHE A 55 -11.71 -13.03 -2.34
CA PHE A 55 -11.92 -11.87 -1.48
C PHE A 55 -12.64 -10.76 -2.25
N CYS A 56 -13.20 -9.80 -1.52
CA CYS A 56 -13.82 -8.62 -2.12
C CYS A 56 -12.85 -7.44 -2.09
N LEU A 57 -12.58 -6.85 -3.25
CA LEU A 57 -11.96 -5.54 -3.37
C LEU A 57 -13.03 -4.46 -3.25
N CYS A 58 -13.12 -3.84 -2.07
CA CYS A 58 -14.15 -2.84 -1.80
C CYS A 58 -13.90 -1.53 -2.53
N LYS A 59 -14.99 -0.87 -2.95
CA LYS A 59 -14.96 0.51 -3.41
C LYS A 59 -14.65 1.45 -2.25
N SER A 60 -14.17 2.64 -2.57
CA SER A 60 -13.89 3.68 -1.57
C SER A 60 -15.13 3.94 -0.68
N GLY A 61 -14.91 4.04 0.62
CA GLY A 61 -15.98 4.22 1.61
C GLY A 61 -16.66 2.93 2.07
N TRP A 62 -16.24 1.76 1.62
CA TRP A 62 -16.80 0.46 2.03
C TRP A 62 -15.72 -0.50 2.54
N SER A 63 -16.12 -1.39 3.46
CA SER A 63 -15.24 -2.35 4.11
C SER A 63 -15.96 -3.64 4.51
N GLY A 64 -15.19 -4.57 5.07
CA GLY A 64 -15.61 -5.90 5.48
C GLY A 64 -15.50 -6.92 4.35
N ASP A 65 -15.59 -8.20 4.71
CA ASP A 65 -15.34 -9.33 3.80
C ASP A 65 -16.26 -9.35 2.57
N TYR A 66 -17.40 -8.67 2.64
CA TYR A 66 -18.42 -8.57 1.59
C TYR A 66 -18.66 -7.13 1.10
N CYS A 67 -17.88 -6.14 1.58
CA CYS A 67 -18.05 -4.72 1.24
C CYS A 67 -19.45 -4.17 1.52
N THR A 68 -20.03 -4.55 2.65
CA THR A 68 -21.38 -4.12 3.08
C THR A 68 -21.34 -3.11 4.23
N THR A 69 -20.17 -2.85 4.81
CA THR A 69 -20.02 -1.91 5.93
C THR A 69 -19.49 -0.59 5.42
N ALA A 70 -20.28 0.48 5.55
CA ALA A 70 -19.84 1.83 5.24
C ALA A 70 -18.75 2.29 6.21
N LEU A 71 -17.68 2.84 5.68
CA LEU A 71 -16.57 3.39 6.45
C LEU A 71 -16.86 4.85 6.81
N ASN A 72 -16.92 5.13 8.11
CA ASN A 72 -16.89 6.49 8.62
C ASN A 72 -15.49 6.79 9.18
N CYS A 73 -14.65 7.42 8.37
CA CYS A 73 -13.25 7.63 8.69
C CYS A 73 -12.92 9.09 8.99
N SER A 74 -11.98 9.29 9.89
CA SER A 74 -11.42 10.61 10.22
C SER A 74 -10.03 10.82 9.61
N CYS A 75 -9.74 10.20 8.47
CA CYS A 75 -8.48 10.37 7.75
C CYS A 75 -8.44 11.71 7.00
N SER A 76 -7.26 12.18 6.62
CA SER A 76 -7.11 13.32 5.70
C SER A 76 -7.86 13.07 4.38
N SER A 77 -8.38 14.13 3.76
CA SER A 77 -9.24 14.03 2.56
C SER A 77 -8.57 13.41 1.34
N ASP A 78 -7.25 13.50 1.25
CA ASP A 78 -6.39 12.95 0.19
C ASP A 78 -5.75 11.61 0.57
N SER A 79 -6.15 11.01 1.69
CA SER A 79 -5.66 9.71 2.15
C SER A 79 -6.69 8.62 1.93
N LEU A 80 -6.22 7.38 1.79
CA LEU A 80 -7.10 6.23 1.63
C LEU A 80 -7.45 5.67 3.01
N CYS A 81 -8.74 5.60 3.33
CA CYS A 81 -9.19 4.88 4.52
C CYS A 81 -9.30 3.38 4.22
N LEU A 82 -8.59 2.56 5.00
CA LEU A 82 -8.60 1.11 4.85
C LEU A 82 -9.66 0.45 5.73
N SER A 83 -9.79 0.89 6.99
CA SER A 83 -10.72 0.31 7.95
C SER A 83 -10.93 1.21 9.18
N VAL A 84 -11.87 0.84 10.06
CA VAL A 84 -12.06 1.43 11.39
C VAL A 84 -12.07 0.31 12.42
N ILE A 85 -11.11 0.32 13.35
CA ILE A 85 -11.00 -0.67 14.43
C ILE A 85 -11.13 0.07 15.77
N HIS A 86 -12.04 -0.37 16.64
CA HIS A 86 -12.31 0.28 17.93
C HIS A 86 -12.48 1.81 17.83
N ASN A 87 -13.28 2.26 16.85
CA ASN A 87 -13.52 3.68 16.56
C ASN A 87 -12.26 4.49 16.18
N ARG A 88 -11.20 3.82 15.73
CA ARG A 88 -9.98 4.42 15.19
C ARG A 88 -9.82 4.07 13.72
N SER A 89 -9.77 5.08 12.87
CA SER A 89 -9.52 4.89 11.43
C SER A 89 -8.08 4.44 11.17
N ILE A 90 -7.93 3.49 10.26
CA ILE A 90 -6.65 3.05 9.71
C ILE A 90 -6.50 3.74 8.35
N CYS A 91 -5.54 4.65 8.26
CA CYS A 91 -5.34 5.51 7.11
C CYS A 91 -4.02 5.15 6.41
N LEU A 92 -4.07 5.03 5.08
CA LEU A 92 -2.89 4.93 4.25
C LEU A 92 -2.52 6.35 3.76
N CYS A 93 -1.37 6.84 4.19
CA CYS A 93 -0.96 8.21 3.94
C CYS A 93 -0.30 8.39 2.57
N PRO A 94 -0.54 9.51 1.88
CA PRO A 94 0.29 9.90 0.76
C PRO A 94 1.72 10.21 1.23
N LEU A 95 2.70 10.14 0.33
CA LEU A 95 4.14 10.24 0.64
C LEU A 95 4.54 11.48 1.47
N HIS A 96 3.83 12.60 1.31
CA HIS A 96 4.12 13.87 1.97
C HIS A 96 3.42 14.05 3.33
N LYS A 97 2.64 13.06 3.79
CA LYS A 97 1.95 13.08 5.07
C LYS A 97 2.26 11.85 5.91
N THR A 98 2.07 11.98 7.22
CA THR A 98 2.33 10.95 8.22
C THR A 98 1.35 11.09 9.40
N GLY A 99 1.49 10.19 10.37
CA GLY A 99 0.65 10.07 11.55
C GLY A 99 -0.61 9.25 11.31
N LEU A 100 -1.29 8.88 12.40
CA LEU A 100 -2.41 7.93 12.39
C LEU A 100 -3.59 8.35 11.49
N ARG A 101 -3.75 9.65 11.23
CA ARG A 101 -4.80 10.22 10.37
C ARG A 101 -4.28 10.87 9.10
N CYS A 102 -2.97 10.77 8.84
CA CYS A 102 -2.32 11.43 7.69
C CYS A 102 -2.51 12.95 7.68
N LEU A 103 -2.57 13.58 8.86
CA LEU A 103 -2.75 15.04 8.99
C LEU A 103 -1.43 15.78 9.23
N LEU A 104 -0.36 15.05 9.57
CA LEU A 104 0.94 15.63 9.86
C LEU A 104 1.82 15.60 8.61
N PRO A 105 2.69 16.58 8.40
CA PRO A 105 3.65 16.52 7.30
C PRO A 105 4.74 15.48 7.56
N SER A 106 5.09 14.75 6.50
CA SER A 106 6.24 13.83 6.51
C SER A 106 7.55 14.58 6.25
N ALA A 107 8.68 13.90 6.48
CA ALA A 107 10.00 14.44 6.16
C ALA A 107 10.17 14.76 4.65
N CYS A 108 9.36 14.12 3.79
CA CYS A 108 9.36 14.36 2.36
C CYS A 108 8.73 15.68 1.93
N GLN A 109 8.00 16.39 2.81
CA GLN A 109 7.45 17.71 2.46
C GLN A 109 8.56 18.75 2.25
N THR A 110 9.63 18.67 3.05
CA THR A 110 10.79 19.58 2.97
C THR A 110 12.02 18.92 2.37
N ALA A 111 11.92 17.66 1.94
CA ALA A 111 13.03 16.93 1.35
C ALA A 111 13.46 17.58 0.04
N ARG A 112 14.77 17.79 -0.09
CA ARG A 112 15.40 18.19 -1.34
C ARG A 112 16.04 16.97 -1.97
N CYS A 113 15.22 16.14 -2.61
CA CYS A 113 15.77 15.22 -3.60
C CYS A 113 16.07 16.08 -4.83
N THR A 114 17.33 16.52 -4.97
CA THR A 114 17.82 17.21 -6.16
C THR A 114 17.63 16.27 -7.34
N ASP A 115 16.93 16.77 -8.36
CA ASP A 115 16.62 16.17 -9.66
C ASP A 115 15.32 15.34 -9.74
N ASP A 116 14.55 15.56 -10.81
CA ASP A 116 13.27 14.90 -11.12
C ASP A 116 13.38 13.37 -11.29
N SER A 117 14.60 12.82 -11.34
CA SER A 117 14.91 11.40 -11.45
C SER A 117 14.79 10.64 -10.11
N ARG A 118 14.59 11.35 -9.00
CA ARG A 118 14.54 10.79 -7.65
C ARG A 118 13.15 10.90 -7.02
N ILE A 119 12.79 9.92 -6.19
CA ILE A 119 11.58 9.92 -5.38
C ILE A 119 11.94 9.93 -3.89
N CYS A 120 11.24 10.75 -3.11
CA CYS A 120 11.41 10.76 -1.67
C CYS A 120 10.62 9.63 -1.01
N VAL A 121 11.30 8.86 -0.17
CA VAL A 121 10.71 7.78 0.64
C VAL A 121 10.86 8.17 2.11
N PRO A 122 9.76 8.42 2.85
CA PRO A 122 9.83 8.69 4.28
C PRO A 122 10.28 7.43 5.03
N PHE A 123 11.15 7.58 6.02
CA PHE A 123 11.69 6.48 6.81
C PHE A 123 11.67 6.84 8.30
N ASP A 124 10.97 6.04 9.10
CA ASP A 124 10.85 6.25 10.55
C ASP A 124 11.73 5.24 11.29
N VAL A 125 12.89 5.67 11.81
CA VAL A 125 13.73 4.88 12.71
C VAL A 125 13.70 5.52 14.09
N GLY A 126 13.16 4.80 15.08
CA GLY A 126 13.21 5.24 16.48
C GLY A 126 12.52 6.58 16.77
N GLY A 127 11.51 6.97 15.99
CA GLY A 127 10.76 8.21 16.20
C GLY A 127 11.39 9.48 15.62
N GLN A 128 12.54 9.38 14.95
CA GLN A 128 13.10 10.49 14.17
C GLN A 128 12.59 10.44 12.73
N LYS A 129 12.12 11.60 12.25
CA LYS A 129 11.60 11.77 10.88
C LYS A 129 12.76 11.85 9.90
N TYR A 130 13.12 10.73 9.29
CA TYR A 130 14.10 10.69 8.20
C TYR A 130 13.41 10.53 6.84
N TYR A 131 14.15 10.84 5.79
CA TYR A 131 13.78 10.49 4.43
C TYR A 131 15.00 9.97 3.69
N LYS A 132 14.75 9.12 2.70
CA LYS A 132 15.75 8.68 1.73
C LYS A 132 15.28 9.06 0.33
N CYS A 133 16.19 9.49 -0.52
CA CYS A 133 15.90 9.66 -1.94
C CYS A 133 16.28 8.37 -2.66
N GLU A 134 15.34 7.79 -3.38
CA GLU A 134 15.54 6.59 -4.21
C GLU A 134 15.40 6.96 -5.68
N CYS A 135 16.08 6.24 -6.57
CA CYS A 135 15.87 6.43 -8.00
C CYS A 135 14.46 6.01 -8.39
N GLN A 136 13.81 6.76 -9.29
CA GLN A 136 12.58 6.30 -9.92
C GLN A 136 12.82 4.99 -10.66
N GLU A 137 11.76 4.18 -10.85
CA GLU A 137 11.84 2.86 -11.47
C GLU A 137 12.55 2.87 -12.83
N LYS A 138 12.56 4.02 -13.52
CA LYS A 138 13.22 4.22 -14.80
C LYS A 138 14.74 4.35 -14.71
N PHE A 139 15.39 4.37 -13.56
CA PHE A 139 16.84 4.57 -13.45
C PHE A 139 17.49 3.47 -12.56
N VAL A 140 18.76 3.12 -12.82
CA VAL A 140 19.44 1.96 -12.17
C VAL A 140 20.64 2.32 -11.29
N ASN A 141 21.29 3.46 -11.53
CA ASN A 141 22.59 3.79 -10.90
C ASN A 141 22.43 4.74 -9.71
N ASP A 142 23.42 4.80 -8.80
CA ASP A 142 23.43 5.69 -7.61
C ASP A 142 23.26 7.19 -7.94
N GLY A 143 23.59 7.60 -9.17
CA GLY A 143 23.35 8.94 -9.70
C GLY A 143 21.91 9.18 -10.18
N CYS A 144 21.17 8.12 -10.50
CA CYS A 144 19.90 8.12 -11.24
C CYS A 144 20.00 8.74 -12.64
N ASP A 145 21.16 8.62 -13.30
CA ASP A 145 21.43 9.25 -14.60
C ASP A 145 21.10 8.36 -15.81
N ASN A 146 21.12 7.03 -15.61
CA ASN A 146 20.95 6.07 -16.70
C ASN A 146 19.54 5.47 -16.71
N PRO A 147 18.75 5.67 -17.79
CA PRO A 147 17.44 5.06 -17.90
C PRO A 147 17.54 3.53 -18.05
N LYS A 148 16.60 2.79 -17.45
CA LYS A 148 16.37 1.36 -17.68
C LYS A 148 15.97 1.18 -19.14
N ARG A 149 16.82 0.48 -19.89
CA ARG A 149 16.59 0.10 -21.29
C ARG A 149 15.50 -0.96 -21.41
#